data_AF-A0A6I5CIM9-F1
#
_entry.id   AF-A0A6I5CIM9-F1
#
_cell.length_a   1.000
_cell.length_b   1.000
_cell.length_c   1.000
_cell.angle_alpha   90.00
_cell.angle_beta   90.00
_cell.angle_gamma   90.00
#
_symmetry.space_group_name_H-M   'P 1'
#
loop_
_entity.id
_entity.type
_entity.pdbx_description
1 polymer ?
#
loop_
_entity_poly.entity_id
_entity_poly.type
_entity_poly.pdbx_seq_one_letter_code
_entity_poly.pdbx_strand_id
1 'polypeptide(L)'
;GGVRLTAAGTVFAADARRLLDLRTAMVERARRVASGLEGDVRVGYVSLLSHLYLPTMLRTAAERLPGLRIHLQHGSSQGVADRVRTGSLDLAFLRDPAR
;
A
#
# COMPACT_ATOMS: atom_id res chain seq x y z
N GLY A 1 33.82 37.28 2.15
CA GLY A 1 34.68 36.26 1.52
C GLY A 1 33.80 35.13 1.05
N GLY A 2 33.85 34.78 -0.23
CA GLY A 2 33.06 33.69 -0.80
C GLY A 2 33.92 32.44 -0.99
N VAL A 3 33.30 31.27 -0.84
CA VAL A 3 33.91 29.99 -1.20
C VAL A 3 33.32 29.55 -2.53
N ARG A 4 34.17 29.10 -3.46
CA ARG A 4 33.75 28.59 -4.77
C ARG A 4 34.13 27.11 -4.87
N LEU A 5 33.25 26.32 -5.48
CA LEU A 5 33.53 24.92 -5.76
C LEU A 5 34.71 24.81 -6.72
N THR A 6 35.58 23.85 -6.44
CA THR A 6 36.60 23.39 -7.40
C THR A 6 35.93 22.53 -8.47
N ALA A 7 36.65 22.18 -9.54
CA ALA A 7 36.13 21.28 -10.57
C ALA A 7 35.66 19.93 -9.98
N ALA A 8 36.46 19.35 -9.08
CA ALA A 8 36.08 18.14 -8.33
C ALA A 8 34.87 18.40 -7.41
N GLY A 9 34.83 19.57 -6.76
CA GLY A 9 33.70 19.98 -5.93
C GLY A 9 32.39 20.10 -6.70
N THR A 10 32.41 20.55 -7.95
CA THR A 10 31.21 20.64 -8.80
C THR A 10 30.65 19.25 -9.14
N VAL A 11 31.53 18.29 -9.48
CA VAL A 11 31.11 16.90 -9.75
C VAL A 11 30.54 16.26 -8.49
N PHE A 12 31.27 16.37 -7.37
CA PHE A 12 30.83 15.83 -6.09
C PHE A 12 29.51 16.47 -5.61
N ALA A 13 29.32 17.77 -5.81
CA ALA A 13 28.10 18.46 -5.44
C ALA A 13 26.88 17.94 -6.23
N ALA A 14 27.05 17.60 -7.51
CA ALA A 14 25.99 17.01 -8.31
C ALA A 14 25.58 15.62 -7.79
N ASP A 15 26.55 14.78 -7.44
CA ASP A 15 26.29 13.45 -6.89
C ASP A 15 25.69 13.51 -5.48
N ALA A 16 26.18 14.42 -4.64
CA ALA A 16 25.62 14.67 -3.32
C ALA A 16 24.15 15.14 -3.41
N ARG A 17 23.83 15.98 -4.40
CA ARG A 17 22.44 16.43 -4.64
C ARG A 17 21.53 15.24 -4.99
N ARG A 18 21.96 14.39 -5.93
CA ARG A 18 21.23 13.18 -6.32
C ARG A 18 20.99 12.25 -5.13
N LEU A 19 21.99 12.08 -4.27
CA LEU A 19 21.87 11.23 -3.07
C LEU A 19 20.83 11.79 -2.09
N LEU A 20 20.81 13.11 -1.87
CA LEU A 20 19.83 13.76 -1.00
C LEU A 20 18.40 13.65 -1.57
N ASP A 21 18.25 13.80 -2.89
CA ASP A 21 16.96 13.64 -3.56
C ASP A 21 16.47 12.18 -3.44
N LEU A 22 17.37 11.21 -3.65
CA LEU A 22 17.07 9.79 -3.49
C LEU A 22 16.64 9.46 -2.06
N ARG A 23 17.39 9.94 -1.06
CA ARG A 23 17.04 9.78 0.35
C ARG A 23 15.63 10.31 0.63
N THR A 24 15.32 11.50 0.14
CA THR A 24 14.01 12.13 0.34
C THR A 24 12.90 11.26 -0.28
N ALA A 25 13.09 10.78 -1.50
CA ALA A 25 12.13 9.89 -2.16
C ALA A 25 11.92 8.56 -1.42
N MET A 26 12.98 7.98 -0.84
CA MET A 26 12.91 6.76 -0.05
C MET A 26 12.11 6.95 1.24
N VAL A 27 12.37 8.05 1.97
CA VAL A 27 11.62 8.39 3.19
C VAL A 27 10.14 8.58 2.89
N GLU A 28 9.82 9.28 1.80
CA GLU A 28 8.43 9.49 1.38
C GLU A 28 7.74 8.19 0.97
N ARG A 29 8.43 7.28 0.27
CA ARG A 29 7.90 5.94 -0.02
C ARG A 29 7.64 5.14 1.26
N ALA A 30 8.58 5.13 2.21
CA ALA A 30 8.40 4.45 3.48
C ALA A 30 7.20 5.02 4.28
N ARG A 31 7.01 6.35 4.25
CA ARG A 31 5.83 7.01 4.84
C ARG A 31 4.52 6.63 4.14
N ARG A 32 4.50 6.55 2.81
CA ARG A 32 3.31 6.10 2.06
C ARG A 32 2.97 4.65 2.34
N VAL A 33 3.98 3.80 2.52
CA VAL A 33 3.79 2.41 2.98
C VAL A 33 3.22 2.39 4.40
N ALA A 34 3.81 3.13 5.32
CA ALA A 34 3.35 3.21 6.71
C ALA A 34 1.93 3.79 6.85
N SER A 35 1.49 4.63 5.91
CA SER A 35 0.14 5.21 5.87
C SER A 35 -0.87 4.39 5.06
N GLY A 36 -0.48 3.24 4.50
CA GLY A 36 -1.38 2.37 3.73
C GLY A 36 -1.75 2.89 2.34
N LEU A 37 -1.01 3.87 1.81
CA LEU A 37 -1.21 4.47 0.48
C LEU A 37 -0.37 3.80 -0.62
N GLU A 38 0.63 2.99 -0.25
CA GLU A 38 1.37 2.07 -1.12
C GLU A 38 1.57 0.73 -0.40
N GLY A 39 1.29 -0.42 -1.03
CA GLY A 39 1.49 -1.72 -0.38
C GLY A 39 0.51 -2.82 -0.80
N ASP A 40 0.44 -3.89 -0.01
CA ASP A 40 -0.44 -5.03 -0.23
C ASP A 40 -1.56 -5.06 0.83
N VAL A 41 -2.81 -5.27 0.42
CA VAL A 41 -3.94 -5.50 1.32
C VAL A 41 -4.60 -6.83 0.97
N ARG A 42 -4.69 -7.72 1.96
CA ARG A 42 -5.27 -9.06 1.85
C ARG A 42 -6.70 -9.03 2.38
N VAL A 43 -7.64 -9.25 1.47
CA VAL A 43 -9.08 -9.15 1.71
C VAL A 43 -9.71 -10.53 1.61
N GLY A 44 -10.28 -11.01 2.72
CA GLY A 44 -11.11 -12.21 2.76
C GLY A 44 -12.51 -11.96 2.22
N TYR A 45 -13.13 -12.96 1.60
CA TYR A 45 -14.54 -12.87 1.21
C TYR A 45 -15.24 -14.22 1.24
N VAL A 46 -16.57 -14.19 1.38
CA VAL A 46 -17.46 -15.36 1.41
C VAL A 46 -18.44 -15.32 0.24
N SER A 47 -18.39 -16.31 -0.66
CA SER A 47 -19.42 -16.65 -1.69
C SER A 47 -20.13 -15.46 -2.39
N LEU A 48 -21.30 -15.69 -2.99
CA LEU A 48 -21.88 -14.89 -4.09
C LEU A 48 -22.04 -13.38 -3.83
N LEU A 49 -22.30 -12.95 -2.60
CA LEU A 49 -22.52 -11.52 -2.28
C LEU A 49 -21.27 -10.66 -2.50
N SER A 50 -20.10 -11.28 -2.42
CA SER A 50 -18.81 -10.65 -2.73
C SER A 50 -18.74 -10.15 -4.17
N HIS A 51 -19.42 -10.81 -5.11
CA HIS A 51 -19.45 -10.41 -6.52
C HIS A 51 -20.22 -9.10 -6.76
N LEU A 52 -21.11 -8.69 -5.86
CA LEU A 52 -21.85 -7.44 -6.00
C LEU A 52 -21.04 -6.23 -5.47
N TYR A 53 -20.32 -6.42 -4.36
CA TYR A 53 -19.62 -5.32 -3.68
C TYR A 53 -18.14 -5.18 -4.06
N LEU A 54 -17.44 -6.30 -4.29
CA LEU A 54 -16.01 -6.27 -4.63
C LEU A 54 -15.72 -5.49 -5.91
N PRO A 55 -16.46 -5.64 -7.03
CA PRO A 55 -16.11 -4.92 -8.25
C PRO A 55 -16.12 -3.40 -8.08
N THR A 56 -17.13 -2.86 -7.38
CA THR A 56 -17.24 -1.42 -7.11
C THR A 56 -16.16 -0.95 -6.14
N MET A 57 -15.88 -1.74 -5.09
CA MET A 57 -14.79 -1.43 -4.15
C MET A 57 -13.43 -1.43 -4.85
N LEU A 58 -13.12 -2.46 -5.64
CA LEU A 58 -11.86 -2.60 -6.37
C LEU A 58 -11.68 -1.47 -7.36
N ARG A 59 -12.73 -1.08 -8.08
CA ARG A 59 -12.69 0.08 -9.00
C ARG A 59 -12.37 1.37 -8.25
N THR A 60 -13.09 1.63 -7.16
CA THR A 60 -12.87 2.83 -6.34
C THR A 60 -11.46 2.86 -5.74
N ALA A 61 -10.95 1.70 -5.30
CA ALA A 61 -9.59 1.58 -4.80
C ALA A 61 -8.55 1.79 -5.90
N ALA A 62 -8.75 1.26 -7.10
CA ALA A 62 -7.85 1.50 -8.23
C ALA A 62 -7.80 2.99 -8.62
N GLU A 63 -8.92 3.71 -8.53
CA GLU A 63 -9.01 5.15 -8.83
C GLU A 63 -8.39 6.03 -7.74
N ARG A 64 -8.63 5.72 -6.46
CA ARG A 64 -8.26 6.58 -5.33
C ARG A 64 -6.96 6.17 -4.64
N LEU A 65 -6.56 4.92 -4.75
CA LEU A 65 -5.42 4.31 -4.06
C LEU A 65 -4.55 3.49 -5.05
N PRO A 66 -4.02 4.10 -6.13
CA PRO A 66 -3.30 3.37 -7.19
C PRO A 66 -2.00 2.69 -6.71
N GLY A 67 -1.48 3.07 -5.54
CA GLY A 67 -0.33 2.42 -4.91
C GLY A 67 -0.65 1.10 -4.20
N LEU A 68 -1.94 0.76 -4.06
CA LEU A 68 -2.41 -0.41 -3.32
C LEU A 68 -2.62 -1.63 -4.23
N ARG A 69 -2.03 -2.76 -3.87
CA ARG A 69 -2.31 -4.08 -4.48
C ARG A 69 -3.26 -4.86 -3.58
N ILE A 70 -4.47 -5.12 -4.08
CA ILE A 70 -5.49 -5.87 -3.33
C ILE A 70 -5.42 -7.35 -3.69
N HIS A 71 -5.23 -8.20 -2.68
CA HIS A 71 -5.24 -9.65 -2.79
C HIS A 71 -6.54 -10.21 -2.24
N LEU A 72 -7.36 -10.81 -3.10
CA LEU A 72 -8.64 -11.40 -2.71
C LEU A 72 -8.45 -12.87 -2.35
N GLN A 73 -9.04 -13.30 -1.23
CA GLN A 73 -8.97 -14.68 -0.77
C GLN A 73 -10.34 -15.18 -0.35
N HIS A 74 -10.82 -16.23 -1.01
CA HIS A 74 -12.08 -16.87 -0.69
C HIS A 74 -11.94 -17.80 0.51
N GLY A 75 -12.95 -17.85 1.38
CA GLY A 75 -13.00 -18.81 2.47
C GLY A 75 -14.39 -18.95 3.08
N SER A 76 -14.52 -19.80 4.10
CA SER A 76 -15.72 -19.84 4.94
C SER A 76 -15.76 -18.62 5.87
N SER A 77 -16.95 -18.24 6.35
CA SER A 77 -17.09 -17.11 7.28
C SER A 77 -16.20 -17.25 8.51
N GLN A 78 -16.17 -18.43 9.10
CA GLN A 78 -15.28 -18.72 10.22
C GLN A 78 -13.81 -18.63 9.82
N GLY A 79 -13.43 -19.23 8.69
CA GLY A 79 -12.04 -19.24 8.22
C GLY A 79 -11.49 -17.85 7.94
N VAL A 80 -12.23 -16.99 7.23
CA VAL A 80 -11.76 -15.62 6.98
C VAL A 80 -11.76 -14.78 8.26
N ALA A 81 -12.69 -15.00 9.18
CA ALA A 81 -12.70 -14.31 10.48
C ALA A 81 -11.50 -14.71 11.36
N ASP A 82 -11.16 -16.00 11.42
CA ASP A 82 -9.97 -16.52 12.11
C ASP A 82 -8.70 -15.92 11.51
N ARG A 83 -8.67 -15.79 10.18
CA ARG A 83 -7.52 -15.25 9.46
C ARG A 83 -7.31 -13.75 9.65
N VAL A 84 -8.38 -12.98 9.80
CA VAL A 84 -8.29 -11.59 10.24
C VAL A 84 -7.77 -11.51 11.68
N ARG A 85 -8.30 -12.33 12.59
CA ARG A 85 -7.85 -12.38 14.00
C ARG A 85 -6.38 -12.73 14.16
N THR A 86 -5.85 -13.57 13.28
CA THR A 86 -4.43 -13.98 13.27
C THR A 86 -3.53 -13.03 12.46
N GLY A 87 -4.09 -12.00 11.80
CA GLY A 87 -3.34 -11.08 10.95
C GLY A 87 -2.85 -11.67 9.63
N SER A 88 -3.36 -12.83 9.22
CA SER A 88 -3.09 -13.42 7.89
C SER A 88 -4.01 -12.86 6.78
N LEU A 89 -5.06 -12.14 7.18
CA LEU A 89 -5.84 -11.22 6.37
C LEU A 89 -5.88 -9.87 7.09
N ASP A 90 -6.00 -8.80 6.31
CA ASP A 90 -6.08 -7.44 6.85
C ASP A 90 -7.56 -7.06 7.11
N LEU A 91 -8.47 -7.56 6.29
CA LEU A 91 -9.92 -7.42 6.48
C LEU A 91 -10.68 -8.55 5.76
N ALA A 92 -11.96 -8.73 6.08
CA ALA A 92 -12.82 -9.69 5.39
C ALA A 92 -14.26 -9.19 5.24
N PHE A 93 -14.87 -9.48 4.10
CA PHE A 93 -16.30 -9.33 3.87
C PHE A 93 -17.02 -10.59 4.33
N LEU A 94 -17.97 -10.41 5.24
CA LEU A 94 -18.81 -11.47 5.81
C LEU A 94 -20.28 -11.14 5.55
N ARG A 95 -21.12 -12.19 5.42
CA ARG A 95 -22.57 -12.00 5.55
C ARG A 95 -22.87 -11.77 7.02
N ASP A 96 -23.58 -10.69 7.32
CA ASP A 96 -24.19 -10.49 8.63
C ASP A 96 -25.26 -11.58 8.84
N PRO A 97 -25.13 -12.48 9.83
CA PRO A 97 -26.17 -13.48 10.10
C PRO A 97 -27.49 -12.86 10.56
N ALA A 98 -27.51 -11.58 10.96
CA ALA A 98 -28.71 -10.84 11.32
C ALA A 98 -29.45 -10.21 10.10
N ARG A 99 -29.00 -10.45 8.86
CA ARG A 99 -29.70 -10.11 7.61
C ARG A 99 -29.69 -11.23 6.56
#